data_AF-A0A3P1W559-F1
#
_entry.id   AF-A0A3P1W559-F1
#
_cell.length_a   1.000
_cell.length_b   1.000
_cell.length_c   1.000
_cell.angle_alpha   90.00
_cell.angle_beta   90.00
_cell.angle_gamma   90.00
#
_symmetry.space_group_name_H-M   'P 1'
#
loop_
_entity.id
_entity.type
_entity.pdbx_description
1 polymer ?
#
loop_
_entity_poly.entity_id
_entity_poly.type
_entity_poly.pdbx_seq_one_letter_code
_entity_poly.pdbx_strand_id
1 'polypeptide(L)'
;MTGENEGANYYNKDLRVSHDNKRRIYSEDEIQNNIDWWYGKGKFTVNWNTYKISQAYREKVNYYCFQSKYALRDVKYEGKSDEDGKKIIISYRTEQGGIGKMEMNKVSETESIYHNLEYRNGTVYLNFNGKNKKYVGSNGEEVILDGNNKAVYDPSIIGTYNYYSYPVDSDITNVNKLKHKLDIDLWIKYGTGPTDMTNPKLRESIGSLALGELIMRNYKSLKELANKNNNRGRLSLEQLISKNSKEKFLFIKSVGPIQTRGGGF
;
A
#
# COMPACT_ATOMS: atom_id res chain seq x y z
N MET A 1 15.63 -6.21 1.81
CA MET A 1 15.38 -7.22 2.84
C MET A 1 14.02 -7.85 2.58
N THR A 2 13.94 -9.17 2.61
CA THR A 2 12.67 -9.92 2.53
C THR A 2 12.38 -10.50 3.90
N GLY A 3 11.21 -10.23 4.48
CA GLY A 3 10.86 -10.67 5.82
C GLY A 3 10.23 -9.56 6.67
N GLU A 4 10.32 -9.78 7.97
CA GLU A 4 9.76 -8.92 9.01
C GLU A 4 10.59 -7.65 9.20
N ASN A 5 9.96 -6.48 9.08
CA ASN A 5 10.60 -5.21 9.36
C ASN A 5 10.33 -4.75 10.81
N GLU A 6 10.95 -3.65 11.24
CA GLU A 6 10.76 -3.10 12.58
C GLU A 6 9.28 -2.86 12.91
N GLY A 7 8.52 -2.31 11.94
CA GLY A 7 7.10 -2.06 12.14
C GLY A 7 6.35 -3.31 12.57
N ALA A 8 6.60 -4.46 11.95
CA ALA A 8 5.89 -5.71 12.27
C ALA A 8 6.15 -6.19 13.71
N ASN A 9 7.34 -5.91 14.25
CA ASN A 9 7.67 -6.26 15.64
C ASN A 9 6.99 -5.36 16.68
N TYR A 10 6.64 -4.13 16.29
CA TYR A 10 6.23 -3.07 17.22
C TYR A 10 4.90 -2.39 16.88
N TYR A 11 4.17 -2.82 15.86
CA TYR A 11 3.00 -2.11 15.34
C TYR A 11 1.94 -1.81 16.40
N ASN A 12 1.79 -2.63 17.45
CA ASN A 12 0.82 -2.43 18.53
C ASN A 12 1.44 -2.27 19.94
N LYS A 13 2.78 -2.12 20.02
CA LYS A 13 3.54 -2.00 21.27
C LYS A 13 3.79 -0.54 21.66
N ASP A 14 4.21 -0.30 22.89
CA ASP A 14 4.70 1.03 23.29
C ASP A 14 6.11 1.23 22.72
N LEU A 15 6.25 2.10 21.72
CA LEU A 15 7.52 2.41 21.05
C LEU A 15 8.55 3.05 21.99
N ARG A 16 8.12 3.54 23.14
CA ARG A 16 9.01 4.15 24.13
C ARG A 16 9.64 3.11 25.04
N VAL A 17 9.35 1.82 24.86
CA VAL A 17 9.88 0.72 25.68
C VAL A 17 10.36 -0.42 24.77
N SER A 18 11.56 -0.93 25.02
CA SER A 18 12.12 -2.03 24.24
C SER A 18 11.37 -3.34 24.50
N HIS A 19 11.50 -4.28 23.55
CA HIS A 19 10.86 -5.60 23.64
C HIS A 19 11.21 -6.36 24.93
N ASP A 20 12.38 -6.11 25.52
CA ASP A 20 12.85 -6.70 26.78
C ASP A 20 12.67 -5.77 28.01
N ASN A 21 11.94 -4.66 27.87
CA ASN A 21 11.72 -3.62 28.88
C ASN A 21 13.00 -2.95 29.42
N LYS A 22 14.14 -3.04 28.71
CA LYS A 22 15.43 -2.52 29.18
C LYS A 22 15.81 -1.12 28.68
N ARG A 23 15.22 -0.62 27.60
CA ARG A 23 15.61 0.69 27.02
C ARG A 23 14.46 1.38 26.29
N ARG A 24 14.45 2.71 26.27
CA ARG A 24 13.59 3.48 25.35
C ARG A 24 14.08 3.33 23.91
N ILE A 25 13.21 2.92 22.98
CA ILE A 25 13.54 2.86 21.55
C ILE A 25 13.34 4.23 20.92
N TYR A 26 12.18 4.84 21.14
CA TYR A 26 11.82 6.14 20.57
C TYR A 26 11.43 7.16 21.66
N SER A 27 11.76 8.44 21.45
CA SER A 27 11.23 9.53 22.27
C SER A 27 9.86 9.99 21.75
N GLU A 28 9.08 10.65 22.63
CA GLU A 28 7.80 11.26 22.23
C GLU A 28 8.01 12.31 21.13
N ASP A 29 9.07 13.10 21.25
CA ASP A 29 9.46 14.09 20.24
C ASP A 29 9.87 13.45 18.92
N GLU A 30 10.62 12.34 18.92
CA GLU A 30 11.00 11.67 17.67
C GLU A 30 9.78 11.17 16.90
N ILE A 31 8.83 10.55 17.58
CA ILE A 31 7.58 10.07 16.98
C ILE A 31 6.77 11.25 16.42
N GLN A 32 6.56 12.29 17.23
CA GLN A 32 5.79 13.45 16.83
C GLN A 32 6.46 14.20 15.67
N ASN A 33 7.78 14.36 15.70
CA ASN A 33 8.54 15.04 14.66
C ASN A 33 8.47 14.28 13.33
N ASN A 34 8.58 12.95 13.33
CA ASN A 34 8.44 12.17 12.09
C ASN A 34 7.05 12.37 11.45
N ILE A 35 5.99 12.28 12.27
CA ILE A 35 4.61 12.49 11.84
C ILE A 35 4.41 13.91 11.30
N ASP A 36 4.77 14.93 12.07
CA ASP A 36 4.63 16.34 11.68
C ASP A 36 5.44 16.64 10.43
N TRP A 37 6.61 16.03 10.28
CA TRP A 37 7.45 16.24 9.12
C TRP A 37 6.78 15.68 7.86
N TRP A 38 6.17 14.48 7.91
CA TRP A 38 5.61 13.83 6.71
C TRP A 38 4.22 14.35 6.37
N TYR A 39 3.33 14.39 7.35
CA TYR A 39 1.93 14.74 7.14
C TYR A 39 1.67 16.24 7.29
N GLY A 40 2.62 16.99 7.84
CA GLY A 40 2.50 18.41 8.14
C GLY A 40 2.22 18.65 9.62
N LYS A 41 2.88 19.67 10.16
CA LYS A 41 2.79 20.04 11.57
C LYS A 41 1.35 20.27 12.01
N GLY A 42 0.93 19.59 13.07
CA GLY A 42 -0.40 19.74 13.66
C GLY A 42 -1.53 19.05 12.90
N LYS A 43 -1.24 18.30 11.82
CA LYS A 43 -2.24 17.44 11.17
C LYS A 43 -2.59 16.22 12.03
N PHE A 44 -1.68 15.80 12.90
CA PHE A 44 -1.93 14.79 13.90
C PHE A 44 -1.03 15.02 15.12
N THR A 45 -1.64 15.32 16.25
CA THR A 45 -0.94 15.45 17.53
C THR A 45 -1.20 14.22 18.38
N VAL A 46 -0.13 13.54 18.80
CA VAL A 46 -0.23 12.34 19.62
C VAL A 46 -0.75 12.70 21.01
N ASN A 47 -1.85 12.08 21.42
CA ASN A 47 -2.30 12.12 22.81
C ASN A 47 -1.57 11.03 23.60
N TRP A 48 -0.49 11.40 24.29
CA TRP A 48 0.37 10.46 25.02
C TRP A 48 -0.33 9.73 26.17
N ASN A 49 -1.34 10.36 26.78
CA ASN A 49 -2.15 9.69 27.80
C ASN A 49 -2.98 8.56 27.19
N THR A 50 -3.59 8.80 26.03
CA THR A 50 -4.33 7.78 25.28
C THR A 50 -3.39 6.70 24.74
N TYR A 51 -2.20 7.08 24.26
CA TYR A 51 -1.17 6.16 23.80
C TYR A 51 -0.73 5.17 24.88
N LYS A 52 -0.56 5.63 26.13
CA LYS A 52 -0.20 4.76 27.25
C LYS A 52 -1.23 3.66 27.52
N ILE A 53 -2.52 3.96 27.34
CA ILE A 53 -3.61 3.07 27.80
C ILE A 53 -4.25 2.26 26.66
N SER A 54 -4.37 2.82 25.46
CA SER A 54 -5.16 2.20 24.38
C SER A 54 -4.27 1.54 23.34
N GLN A 55 -4.35 0.21 23.23
CA GLN A 55 -3.65 -0.56 22.21
C GLN A 55 -4.06 -0.15 20.79
N ALA A 56 -5.35 0.13 20.55
CA ALA A 56 -5.82 0.58 19.24
C ALA A 56 -5.27 1.97 18.87
N TYR A 57 -5.18 2.89 19.83
CA TYR A 57 -4.57 4.19 19.59
C TYR A 57 -3.06 4.08 19.38
N ARG A 58 -2.36 3.20 20.11
CA ARG A 58 -0.95 2.89 19.84
C ARG A 58 -0.76 2.34 18.43
N GLU A 59 -1.60 1.39 18.02
CA GLU A 59 -1.57 0.82 16.68
C GLU A 59 -1.63 1.92 15.60
N LYS A 60 -2.57 2.85 15.75
CA LYS A 60 -2.71 4.00 14.85
C LYS A 60 -1.47 4.92 14.85
N VAL A 61 -0.97 5.29 16.02
CA VAL A 61 0.18 6.19 16.15
C VAL A 61 1.45 5.54 15.59
N ASN A 62 1.69 4.27 15.92
CA ASN A 62 2.83 3.51 15.41
C ASN A 62 2.73 3.36 13.89
N TYR A 63 1.53 3.10 13.38
CA TYR A 63 1.28 3.06 11.94
C TYR A 63 1.70 4.35 11.24
N TYR A 64 1.23 5.50 11.73
CA TYR A 64 1.62 6.80 11.18
C TYR A 64 3.10 7.10 11.36
N CYS A 65 3.70 6.74 12.49
CA CYS A 65 5.12 6.92 12.77
C CYS A 65 5.98 6.15 11.76
N PHE A 66 5.79 4.85 11.60
CA PHE A 66 6.59 4.03 10.68
C PHE A 66 6.41 4.45 9.22
N GLN A 67 5.17 4.73 8.80
CA GLN A 67 4.90 5.34 7.50
C GLN A 67 5.74 6.60 7.28
N SER A 68 5.74 7.51 8.27
CA SER A 68 6.43 8.81 8.16
C SER A 68 7.96 8.73 8.26
N LYS A 69 8.49 7.78 9.05
CA LYS A 69 9.92 7.55 9.29
C LYS A 69 10.61 7.01 8.04
N TYR A 70 9.96 6.09 7.34
CA TYR A 70 10.53 5.42 6.17
C TYR A 70 10.12 6.05 4.83
N ALA A 71 9.34 7.14 4.86
CA ALA A 71 8.96 7.86 3.66
C ALA A 71 10.14 8.65 3.05
N LEU A 72 10.41 8.42 1.76
CA LEU A 72 11.39 9.18 1.00
C LEU A 72 10.86 10.56 0.63
N ARG A 73 11.73 11.57 0.67
CA ARG A 73 11.33 12.98 0.54
C ARG A 73 12.20 13.78 -0.40
N ASP A 74 11.60 14.86 -0.89
CA ASP A 74 12.17 15.70 -1.94
C ASP A 74 12.73 14.87 -3.09
N VAL A 75 12.04 13.75 -3.36
CA VAL A 75 12.52 12.75 -4.30
C VAL A 75 12.60 13.36 -5.69
N LYS A 76 13.77 13.21 -6.30
CA LYS A 76 14.01 13.59 -7.69
C LYS A 76 14.48 12.38 -8.47
N TYR A 77 13.90 12.21 -9.64
CA TYR A 77 14.38 11.25 -10.62
C TYR A 77 15.69 11.75 -11.22
N GLU A 78 16.73 10.91 -11.18
CA GLU A 78 18.06 11.25 -11.68
C GLU A 78 18.35 10.59 -13.03
N GLY A 79 17.67 9.48 -13.35
CA GLY A 79 17.90 8.75 -14.59
C GLY A 79 17.53 7.27 -14.47
N LYS A 80 17.61 6.57 -15.59
CA LYS A 80 17.58 5.11 -15.60
C LYS A 80 18.97 4.59 -15.25
N SER A 81 19.06 3.44 -14.59
CA SER A 81 20.32 2.70 -14.41
C SER A 81 20.41 1.44 -15.26
N ASP A 82 19.36 1.13 -16.02
CA ASP A 82 19.32 0.06 -17.02
C ASP A 82 18.71 0.53 -18.35
N GLU A 83 18.91 -0.26 -19.41
CA GLU A 83 18.39 0.04 -20.75
C GLU A 83 16.85 -0.03 -20.80
N ASP A 84 16.30 -1.05 -20.13
CA ASP A 84 14.85 -1.34 -20.09
C ASP A 84 14.04 -0.32 -19.27
N GLY A 85 14.69 0.51 -18.44
CA GLY A 85 14.03 1.40 -17.49
C GLY A 85 13.28 0.65 -16.37
N LYS A 86 13.70 -0.58 -16.06
CA LYS A 86 13.22 -1.32 -14.88
C LYS A 86 13.97 -0.88 -13.63
N LYS A 87 15.10 -0.20 -13.77
CA LYS A 87 15.87 0.37 -12.68
C LYS A 87 16.09 1.86 -12.89
N ILE A 88 15.93 2.62 -11.82
CA ILE A 88 16.11 4.07 -11.83
C ILE A 88 17.02 4.48 -10.68
N ILE A 89 17.71 5.60 -10.85
CA ILE A 89 18.35 6.30 -9.74
C ILE A 89 17.43 7.45 -9.33
N ILE A 90 17.26 7.60 -8.01
CA ILE A 90 16.65 8.77 -7.42
C ILE A 90 17.66 9.47 -6.50
N SER A 91 17.44 10.76 -6.27
CA SER A 91 17.96 11.46 -5.11
C SER A 91 16.83 11.81 -4.13
N TYR A 92 17.17 11.91 -2.85
CA TYR A 92 16.22 12.20 -1.78
C TYR A 92 16.91 12.93 -0.62
N ARG A 93 16.14 13.64 0.20
CA ARG A 93 16.66 14.28 1.41
C ARG A 93 16.90 13.25 2.51
N THR A 94 18.10 13.19 3.07
CA THR A 94 18.42 12.34 4.22
C THR A 94 17.93 12.97 5.52
N GLU A 95 17.83 12.16 6.58
CA GLU A 95 17.46 12.63 7.92
C GLU A 95 18.42 13.73 8.43
N GLN A 96 19.71 13.66 8.07
CA GLN A 96 20.73 14.65 8.43
C GLN A 96 20.70 15.91 7.54
N GLY A 97 19.71 16.04 6.65
CA GLY A 97 19.55 17.19 5.76
C GLY A 97 20.45 17.16 4.51
N GLY A 98 21.17 16.07 4.27
CA GLY A 98 21.96 15.85 3.06
C GLY A 98 21.12 15.34 1.89
N ILE A 99 21.79 15.02 0.77
CA ILE A 99 21.17 14.40 -0.39
C ILE A 99 21.71 12.97 -0.52
N GLY A 100 20.82 12.00 -0.34
CA GLY A 100 21.09 10.59 -0.63
C GLY A 100 20.80 10.27 -2.09
N LYS A 101 21.41 9.21 -2.60
CA LYS A 101 21.06 8.60 -3.88
C LYS A 101 20.87 7.10 -3.71
N MET A 102 19.90 6.53 -4.41
CA MET A 102 19.67 5.08 -4.39
C MET A 102 19.09 4.58 -5.72
N GLU A 103 19.40 3.32 -6.03
CA GLU A 103 18.76 2.58 -7.11
C GLU A 103 17.43 2.00 -6.64
N MET A 104 16.40 2.13 -7.49
CA MET A 104 15.06 1.62 -7.24
C MET A 104 14.63 0.69 -8.37
N ASN A 105 13.95 -0.39 -8.03
CA ASN A 105 13.41 -1.37 -8.97
C ASN A 105 11.96 -1.06 -9.28
N LYS A 106 11.58 -1.10 -10.55
CA LYS A 106 10.21 -0.87 -11.01
C LYS A 106 9.33 -2.04 -10.60
N VAL A 107 8.19 -1.74 -10.00
CA VAL A 107 7.14 -2.72 -9.70
C VAL A 107 6.22 -2.86 -10.91
N SER A 108 5.71 -4.07 -11.14
CA SER A 108 4.79 -4.34 -12.25
C SER A 108 3.51 -3.49 -12.17
N GLU A 109 2.87 -3.22 -13.32
CA GLU A 109 1.64 -2.41 -13.34
C GLU A 109 0.50 -3.09 -12.56
N THR A 110 0.46 -4.43 -12.58
CA THR A 110 -0.52 -5.22 -11.83
C THR A 110 -0.42 -4.97 -10.33
N GLU A 111 0.78 -4.99 -9.76
CA GLU A 111 1.00 -4.78 -8.33
C GLU A 111 0.88 -3.30 -7.94
N SER A 112 1.19 -2.38 -8.86
CA SER A 112 1.15 -0.93 -8.61
C SER A 112 -0.17 -0.24 -8.96
N ILE A 113 -1.19 -0.97 -9.41
CA ILE A 113 -2.46 -0.42 -9.91
C ILE A 113 -3.20 0.44 -8.87
N TYR A 114 -3.04 0.18 -7.57
CA TYR A 114 -3.69 0.95 -6.51
C TYR A 114 -3.12 2.36 -6.35
N HIS A 115 -1.93 2.64 -6.88
CA HIS A 115 -1.39 4.00 -6.98
C HIS A 115 -1.98 4.77 -8.17
N ASN A 116 -2.89 4.16 -8.93
CA ASN A 116 -3.59 4.73 -10.07
C ASN A 116 -5.10 4.87 -9.81
N LEU A 117 -5.49 5.04 -8.54
CA LEU A 117 -6.87 5.38 -8.17
C LEU A 117 -7.18 6.82 -8.54
N GLU A 118 -8.40 7.05 -9.02
CA GLU A 118 -8.93 8.38 -9.29
C GLU A 118 -10.31 8.53 -8.64
N TYR A 119 -10.47 9.56 -7.82
CA TYR A 119 -11.72 9.89 -7.15
C TYR A 119 -12.41 11.00 -7.94
N ARG A 120 -13.57 10.72 -8.54
CA ARG A 120 -14.31 11.65 -9.39
C ARG A 120 -15.79 11.61 -9.05
N ASN A 121 -16.35 12.73 -8.59
CA ASN A 121 -17.78 12.88 -8.31
C ASN A 121 -18.37 11.75 -7.44
N GLY A 122 -17.64 11.33 -6.40
CA GLY A 122 -18.05 10.23 -5.51
C GLY A 122 -17.77 8.81 -6.04
N THR A 123 -17.31 8.67 -7.28
CA THR A 123 -16.95 7.37 -7.88
C THR A 123 -15.44 7.17 -7.86
N VAL A 124 -15.02 5.94 -7.56
CA VAL A 124 -13.61 5.53 -7.63
C VAL A 124 -13.34 4.77 -8.92
N TYR A 125 -12.27 5.13 -9.59
CA TYR A 125 -11.79 4.49 -10.81
C TYR A 125 -10.36 3.98 -10.64
N LEU A 126 -10.06 2.83 -11.22
CA LEU A 126 -8.70 2.36 -11.44
C LEU A 126 -8.29 2.71 -12.87
N ASN A 127 -7.16 3.41 -13.02
CA ASN A 127 -6.61 3.78 -14.31
C ASN A 127 -5.54 2.78 -14.77
N PHE A 128 -5.83 2.06 -15.85
CA PHE A 128 -4.99 0.99 -16.41
C PHE A 128 -3.96 1.49 -17.43
N ASN A 129 -3.88 2.81 -17.69
CA ASN A 129 -2.91 3.39 -18.61
C ASN A 129 -1.56 3.71 -17.93
N GLY A 130 -1.39 3.34 -16.65
CA GLY A 130 -0.11 3.48 -15.94
C GLY A 130 0.29 4.93 -15.72
N LYS A 131 -0.66 5.78 -15.27
CA LYS A 131 -0.42 7.20 -14.96
C LYS A 131 0.74 7.38 -13.97
N ASN A 132 0.78 6.53 -12.96
CA ASN A 132 1.76 6.50 -11.89
C ASN A 132 2.49 5.14 -11.89
N LYS A 133 3.80 5.19 -11.63
CA LYS A 133 4.71 4.04 -11.57
C LYS A 133 5.26 3.91 -10.16
N LYS A 134 5.20 2.71 -9.60
CA LYS A 134 5.81 2.40 -8.30
C LYS A 134 7.22 1.86 -8.51
N TYR A 135 8.14 2.32 -7.68
CA TYR A 135 9.50 1.78 -7.59
C TYR A 135 9.83 1.49 -6.12
N VAL A 136 10.62 0.45 -5.89
CA VAL A 136 11.02 -0.01 -4.56
C VAL A 136 12.54 -0.13 -4.42
N GLY A 137 13.05 0.36 -3.31
CA GLY A 137 14.45 0.24 -2.91
C GLY A 137 14.77 -1.12 -2.34
N SER A 138 16.05 -1.39 -2.12
CA SER A 138 16.51 -2.67 -1.59
C SER A 138 16.06 -2.95 -0.15
N ASN A 139 15.69 -1.93 0.63
CA ASN A 139 15.19 -2.10 2.01
C ASN A 139 13.68 -1.87 2.15
N GLY A 140 12.95 -1.79 1.03
CA GLY A 140 11.50 -1.60 1.05
C GLY A 140 11.05 -0.15 1.05
N GLU A 141 11.96 0.79 0.79
CA GLU A 141 11.62 2.18 0.50
C GLU A 141 10.74 2.23 -0.75
N GLU A 142 9.66 3.01 -0.73
CA GLU A 142 8.75 3.12 -1.88
C GLU A 142 8.75 4.55 -2.44
N VAL A 143 8.69 4.66 -3.76
CA VAL A 143 8.42 5.93 -4.44
C VAL A 143 7.40 5.72 -5.56
N ILE A 144 6.46 6.66 -5.65
CA ILE A 144 5.51 6.75 -6.76
C ILE A 144 5.91 7.93 -7.64
N LEU A 145 6.13 7.67 -8.93
CA LEU A 145 6.45 8.69 -9.93
C LEU A 145 5.32 8.81 -10.95
N ASP A 146 4.98 10.03 -11.34
CA ASP A 146 4.01 10.30 -12.41
C ASP A 146 4.61 10.06 -13.81
N GLY A 147 3.81 10.29 -14.86
CA GLY A 147 4.24 10.16 -16.25
C GLY A 147 5.44 11.05 -16.65
N ASN A 148 5.72 12.11 -15.88
CA ASN A 148 6.84 13.03 -16.08
C ASN A 148 8.00 12.77 -15.10
N ASN A 149 8.00 11.61 -14.44
CA ASN A 149 8.97 11.22 -13.41
C ASN A 149 9.01 12.17 -12.19
N LYS A 150 7.93 12.89 -11.89
CA LYS A 150 7.79 13.67 -10.65
C LYS A 150 7.24 12.80 -9.54
N ALA A 151 7.79 12.94 -8.34
CA ALA A 151 7.30 12.25 -7.17
C ALA A 151 5.86 12.67 -6.83
N VAL A 152 5.02 11.67 -6.56
CA VAL A 152 3.61 11.84 -6.17
C VAL A 152 3.50 11.78 -4.65
N TYR A 153 2.97 12.85 -4.05
CA TYR A 153 2.73 12.97 -2.61
C TYR A 153 1.24 13.07 -2.25
N ASP A 154 0.35 12.76 -3.20
CA ASP A 154 -1.09 12.73 -2.95
C ASP A 154 -1.42 11.64 -1.92
N PRO A 155 -1.93 12.00 -0.71
CA PRO A 155 -2.22 11.03 0.33
C PRO A 155 -3.14 9.90 -0.13
N SER A 156 -4.02 10.11 -1.11
CA SER A 156 -4.96 9.07 -1.52
C SER A 156 -4.33 7.92 -2.32
N ILE A 157 -3.09 8.08 -2.82
CA ILE A 157 -2.44 7.16 -3.77
C ILE A 157 -0.93 7.01 -3.56
N ILE A 158 -0.34 7.57 -2.50
CA ILE A 158 1.07 7.36 -2.17
C ILE A 158 1.38 5.90 -1.80
N GLY A 159 2.67 5.54 -1.87
CA GLY A 159 3.20 4.31 -1.28
C GLY A 159 2.95 4.25 0.22
N THR A 160 2.86 3.04 0.76
CA THR A 160 2.78 2.83 2.21
C THR A 160 3.96 2.02 2.69
N TYR A 161 4.39 2.24 3.92
CA TYR A 161 5.44 1.41 4.52
C TYR A 161 4.95 -0.04 4.67
N ASN A 162 5.72 -0.99 4.13
CA ASN A 162 5.45 -2.42 4.27
C ASN A 162 6.04 -2.95 5.59
N TYR A 163 5.19 -3.51 6.45
CA TYR A 163 5.63 -4.17 7.68
C TYR A 163 6.27 -5.52 7.37
N TYR A 164 5.89 -6.12 6.22
CA TYR A 164 6.50 -7.31 5.67
C TYR A 164 6.94 -7.06 4.22
N SER A 165 8.25 -7.12 3.99
CA SER A 165 8.82 -7.01 2.64
C SER A 165 8.93 -8.37 1.98
N TYR A 166 8.68 -8.44 0.68
CA TYR A 166 8.81 -9.66 -0.13
C TYR A 166 9.46 -9.33 -1.48
N PRO A 167 10.05 -10.31 -2.20
CA PRO A 167 10.61 -10.05 -3.52
C PRO A 167 9.55 -9.50 -4.48
N VAL A 168 9.93 -8.52 -5.30
CA VAL A 168 9.08 -8.00 -6.39
C VAL A 168 8.57 -9.17 -7.23
N ASP A 169 7.28 -9.12 -7.60
CA ASP A 169 6.58 -10.15 -8.36
C ASP A 169 6.53 -11.55 -7.69
N SER A 170 6.69 -11.63 -6.37
CA SER A 170 6.50 -12.90 -5.64
C SER A 170 5.06 -13.43 -5.72
N ASP A 171 4.91 -14.75 -5.76
CA ASP A 171 3.60 -15.42 -5.82
C ASP A 171 2.82 -15.31 -4.49
N ILE A 172 1.49 -15.41 -4.55
CA ILE A 172 0.57 -15.37 -3.41
C ILE A 172 0.82 -16.49 -2.37
N THR A 173 1.50 -17.55 -2.77
CA THR A 173 1.95 -18.64 -1.89
C THR A 173 3.14 -18.25 -1.00
N ASN A 174 3.77 -17.10 -1.27
CA ASN A 174 4.86 -16.57 -0.44
C ASN A 174 4.34 -16.18 0.96
N VAL A 175 4.92 -16.77 2.01
CA VAL A 175 4.48 -16.55 3.41
C VAL A 175 4.56 -15.08 3.83
N ASN A 176 5.55 -14.33 3.35
CA ASN A 176 5.66 -12.89 3.66
C ASN A 176 4.58 -12.08 2.92
N LYS A 177 4.20 -12.49 1.71
CA LYS A 177 3.06 -11.91 0.98
C LYS A 177 1.72 -12.22 1.63
N LEU A 178 1.57 -13.36 2.31
CA LEU A 178 0.40 -13.63 3.16
C LEU A 178 0.37 -12.71 4.38
N LYS A 179 1.54 -12.46 5.01
CA LYS A 179 1.66 -11.54 6.15
C LYS A 179 1.45 -10.07 5.77
N HIS A 180 1.60 -9.71 4.50
CA HIS A 180 1.21 -8.40 3.94
C HIS A 180 -0.28 -8.08 4.17
N LYS A 181 -1.13 -9.06 4.54
CA LYS A 181 -2.48 -8.79 5.03
C LYS A 181 -2.50 -7.75 6.17
N LEU A 182 -1.48 -7.74 7.04
CA LEU A 182 -1.37 -6.72 8.09
C LEU A 182 -1.29 -5.31 7.50
N ASP A 183 -0.53 -5.12 6.43
CA ASP A 183 -0.36 -3.82 5.76
C ASP A 183 -1.71 -3.33 5.19
N ILE A 184 -2.46 -4.23 4.56
CA ILE A 184 -3.81 -3.96 4.04
C ILE A 184 -4.78 -3.63 5.18
N ASP A 185 -4.78 -4.42 6.26
CA ASP A 185 -5.68 -4.21 7.40
C ASP A 185 -5.41 -2.86 8.10
N LEU A 186 -4.14 -2.48 8.25
CA LEU A 186 -3.75 -1.19 8.79
C LEU A 186 -4.14 -0.04 7.85
N TRP A 187 -3.96 -0.19 6.54
CA TRP A 187 -4.41 0.79 5.55
C TRP A 187 -5.94 0.95 5.55
N ILE A 188 -6.71 -0.14 5.62
CA ILE A 188 -8.17 -0.08 5.71
C ILE A 188 -8.59 0.75 6.93
N LYS A 189 -7.98 0.50 8.09
CA LYS A 189 -8.28 1.22 9.34
C LYS A 189 -7.88 2.69 9.28
N TYR A 190 -6.65 2.98 8.85
CA TYR A 190 -6.01 4.27 9.11
C TYR A 190 -5.69 5.10 7.87
N GLY A 191 -5.93 4.57 6.67
CA GLY A 191 -5.59 5.20 5.40
C GLY A 191 -4.11 5.23 5.16
N THR A 192 -3.64 6.12 4.28
CA THR A 192 -2.20 6.40 4.14
C THR A 192 -1.66 7.34 5.21
N GLY A 193 -2.51 7.85 6.09
CA GLY A 193 -2.14 8.85 7.10
C GLY A 193 -3.32 9.66 7.62
N PRO A 194 -3.08 10.59 8.56
CA PRO A 194 -4.10 11.49 9.09
C PRO A 194 -4.69 12.46 8.05
N THR A 195 -4.03 12.65 6.91
CA THR A 195 -4.48 13.49 5.79
C THR A 195 -5.22 12.72 4.71
N ASP A 196 -5.38 11.41 4.85
CA ASP A 196 -6.20 10.59 3.95
C ASP A 196 -7.68 10.86 4.21
N MET A 197 -8.37 11.39 3.20
CA MET A 197 -9.79 11.76 3.27
C MET A 197 -10.73 10.60 2.90
N THR A 198 -10.20 9.43 2.55
CA THR A 198 -11.01 8.24 2.27
C THR A 198 -11.60 7.66 3.54
N ASN A 199 -12.78 7.05 3.43
CA ASN A 199 -13.42 6.38 4.57
C ASN A 199 -13.07 4.88 4.60
N PRO A 200 -13.09 4.23 5.78
CA PRO A 200 -12.73 2.81 5.91
C PRO A 200 -13.55 1.84 5.06
N LYS A 201 -14.86 2.08 4.85
CA LYS A 201 -15.72 1.19 4.03
C LYS A 201 -15.28 1.18 2.56
N LEU A 202 -14.89 2.34 2.05
CA LEU A 202 -14.35 2.44 0.70
C LEU A 202 -13.01 1.71 0.61
N ARG A 203 -12.13 1.89 1.60
CA ARG A 203 -10.85 1.18 1.66
C ARG A 203 -11.03 -0.33 1.79
N GLU A 204 -11.99 -0.81 2.55
CA GLU A 204 -12.32 -2.24 2.63
C GLU A 204 -12.72 -2.81 1.26
N SER A 205 -13.49 -2.06 0.48
CA SER A 205 -13.87 -2.46 -0.89
C SER A 205 -12.66 -2.54 -1.82
N ILE A 206 -11.77 -1.54 -1.76
CA ILE A 206 -10.55 -1.45 -2.57
C ILE A 206 -9.52 -2.50 -2.16
N GLY A 207 -9.29 -2.67 -0.86
CA GLY A 207 -8.31 -3.59 -0.27
C GLY A 207 -8.80 -5.03 -0.16
N SER A 208 -9.99 -5.34 -0.69
CA SER A 208 -10.54 -6.70 -0.61
C SER A 208 -9.67 -7.70 -1.39
N LEU A 209 -9.33 -8.82 -0.76
CA LEU A 209 -8.56 -9.91 -1.38
C LEU A 209 -9.20 -10.37 -2.70
N ALA A 210 -10.52 -10.43 -2.73
CA ALA A 210 -11.28 -10.84 -3.92
C ALA A 210 -11.11 -9.88 -5.11
N LEU A 211 -10.98 -8.57 -4.86
CA LEU A 211 -10.68 -7.59 -5.92
C LEU A 211 -9.22 -7.73 -6.38
N GLY A 212 -8.30 -7.89 -5.44
CA GLY A 212 -6.88 -8.12 -5.75
C GLY A 212 -6.66 -9.35 -6.63
N GLU A 213 -7.31 -10.49 -6.30
CA GLU A 213 -7.26 -11.70 -7.10
C GLU A 213 -7.86 -11.52 -8.50
N LEU A 214 -9.01 -10.85 -8.61
CA LEU A 214 -9.63 -10.54 -9.89
C LEU A 214 -8.65 -9.77 -10.78
N ILE A 215 -8.07 -8.70 -10.25
CA ILE A 215 -7.16 -7.83 -11.00
C ILE A 215 -5.91 -8.61 -11.41
N MET A 216 -5.28 -9.33 -10.48
CA MET A 216 -4.05 -10.08 -10.75
C MET A 216 -4.25 -11.12 -11.86
N ARG A 217 -5.32 -11.93 -11.77
CA ARG A 217 -5.58 -13.02 -12.74
C ARG A 217 -6.04 -12.51 -14.11
N ASN A 218 -6.66 -11.33 -14.14
CA ASN A 218 -7.31 -10.80 -15.35
C ASN A 218 -6.69 -9.48 -15.84
N TYR A 219 -5.50 -9.09 -15.39
CA TYR A 219 -4.96 -7.74 -15.61
C TYR A 219 -4.97 -7.34 -17.09
N LYS A 220 -4.49 -8.20 -17.98
CA LYS A 220 -4.47 -7.94 -19.43
C LYS A 220 -5.87 -7.71 -20.00
N SER A 221 -6.84 -8.57 -19.67
CA SER A 221 -8.21 -8.45 -20.19
C SER A 221 -8.94 -7.23 -19.61
N LEU A 222 -8.68 -6.89 -18.34
CA LEU A 222 -9.18 -5.67 -17.71
C LEU A 222 -8.57 -4.41 -18.34
N LYS A 223 -7.26 -4.41 -18.63
CA LYS A 223 -6.58 -3.30 -19.33
C LYS A 223 -7.13 -3.11 -20.74
N GLU A 224 -7.37 -4.20 -21.49
CA GLU A 224 -8.03 -4.13 -22.79
C GLU A 224 -9.45 -3.58 -22.67
N LEU A 225 -10.23 -4.03 -21.68
CA LEU A 225 -11.58 -3.53 -21.42
C LEU A 225 -11.60 -2.03 -21.04
N ALA A 226 -10.65 -1.60 -20.21
CA ALA A 226 -10.49 -0.20 -19.80
C ALA A 226 -10.17 0.71 -21.00
N ASN A 227 -9.46 0.18 -22.01
CA ASN A 227 -9.11 0.88 -23.24
C ASN A 227 -10.15 0.72 -24.36
N LYS A 228 -11.09 -0.22 -24.23
CA LYS A 228 -12.26 -0.34 -25.11
C LYS A 228 -13.38 0.59 -24.65
N ASN A 229 -14.17 1.05 -25.61
CA ASN A 229 -15.29 1.97 -25.40
C ASN A 229 -14.83 3.31 -24.77
N ASN A 230 -15.76 4.24 -24.54
CA ASN A 230 -15.51 5.58 -23.98
C ASN A 230 -14.94 5.61 -22.54
N ASN A 231 -14.38 4.50 -22.05
CA ASN A 231 -13.78 4.32 -20.73
C ASN A 231 -12.45 5.06 -20.53
N ARG A 232 -11.78 5.46 -21.63
CA ARG A 232 -10.54 6.28 -21.60
C ARG A 232 -9.47 5.71 -20.66
N GLY A 233 -9.29 4.39 -20.64
CA GLY A 233 -8.29 3.70 -19.80
C GLY A 233 -8.72 3.44 -18.36
N ARG A 234 -10.00 3.60 -18.02
CA ARG A 234 -10.50 3.49 -16.63
C ARG A 234 -11.58 2.44 -16.48
N LEU A 235 -11.60 1.77 -15.33
CA LEU A 235 -12.75 1.00 -14.86
C LEU A 235 -13.13 1.51 -13.48
N SER A 236 -14.43 1.71 -13.25
CA SER A 236 -14.93 2.02 -11.92
C SER A 236 -14.80 0.82 -10.99
N LEU A 237 -14.65 1.08 -9.70
CA LEU A 237 -14.65 0.07 -8.66
C LEU A 237 -15.92 -0.81 -8.72
N GLU A 238 -17.07 -0.19 -8.97
CA GLU A 238 -18.35 -0.89 -9.12
C GLU A 238 -18.37 -1.87 -10.32
N GLN A 239 -17.82 -1.47 -11.47
CA GLN A 239 -17.67 -2.36 -12.63
C GLN A 239 -16.80 -3.58 -12.30
N LEU A 240 -15.70 -3.38 -11.57
CA LEU A 240 -14.79 -4.46 -11.16
C LEU A 240 -15.46 -5.41 -10.17
N ILE A 241 -16.13 -4.88 -9.14
CA ILE A 241 -16.88 -5.69 -8.17
C ILE A 241 -17.99 -6.49 -8.87
N SER A 242 -18.74 -5.86 -9.76
CA SER A 242 -19.80 -6.52 -10.53
C SER A 242 -19.27 -7.67 -11.40
N LYS A 243 -18.09 -7.49 -12.01
CA LYS A 243 -17.44 -8.52 -12.80
C LYS A 243 -17.00 -9.71 -11.94
N ASN A 244 -16.43 -9.44 -10.75
CA ASN A 244 -16.05 -10.48 -9.80
C ASN A 244 -17.24 -11.35 -9.39
N SER A 245 -18.36 -10.72 -9.05
CA SER A 245 -19.59 -11.43 -8.65
C SER A 245 -20.13 -12.32 -9.77
N LYS A 246 -20.09 -11.86 -11.03
CA LYS A 246 -20.49 -12.66 -12.19
C LYS A 246 -19.57 -13.86 -12.44
N GLU A 247 -18.25 -13.67 -12.33
CA GLU A 247 -17.28 -14.76 -12.48
C GLU A 247 -17.46 -15.84 -11.40
N LYS A 248 -17.63 -15.42 -10.14
CA LYS A 248 -17.95 -16.36 -9.04
C LYS A 248 -19.25 -17.11 -9.28
N PHE A 249 -20.30 -16.44 -9.74
CA PHE A 249 -21.57 -17.07 -10.06
C PHE A 249 -21.45 -18.09 -11.20
N LEU A 250 -20.72 -17.77 -12.27
CA LEU A 250 -20.45 -18.69 -13.37
C LEU A 250 -19.63 -19.90 -12.90
N PHE A 251 -18.64 -19.68 -12.03
CA PHE A 251 -17.86 -20.76 -11.43
C PHE A 251 -18.76 -21.71 -10.63
N ILE A 252 -19.61 -21.19 -9.73
CA ILE A 252 -20.56 -22.00 -8.94
C ILE A 252 -21.51 -22.80 -9.84
N LYS A 253 -21.94 -22.27 -10.98
CA LYS A 253 -22.75 -23.04 -11.95
C LYS A 253 -21.96 -24.16 -12.64
N SER A 254 -20.65 -23.99 -12.82
CA SER A 254 -19.79 -24.94 -13.53
C SER A 254 -19.35 -26.12 -12.65
N VAL A 255 -19.18 -25.90 -11.35
CA VAL A 255 -19.10 -26.98 -10.35
C VAL A 255 -20.54 -27.39 -10.03
N GLY A 256 -21.06 -28.38 -10.76
CA GLY A 256 -22.42 -28.92 -10.54
C GLY A 256 -22.70 -29.29 -9.08
N PRO A 257 -23.98 -29.50 -8.71
CA PRO A 257 -24.34 -29.82 -7.33
C PRO A 257 -23.51 -31.00 -6.81
N ILE A 258 -22.91 -30.83 -5.62
CA ILE A 258 -22.26 -31.92 -4.90
C ILE A 258 -23.33 -33.00 -4.75
N GLN A 259 -23.17 -34.13 -5.44
CA GLN A 259 -23.97 -35.31 -5.19
C GLN A 259 -23.69 -35.75 -3.75
N THR A 260 -24.54 -35.32 -2.82
CA THR A 260 -24.64 -35.97 -1.53
C THR A 260 -25.04 -37.41 -1.84
N ARG A 261 -24.09 -38.35 -1.72
CA ARG A 261 -24.42 -39.77 -1.66
C ARG A 261 -25.35 -39.93 -0.45
N GLY A 262 -26.65 -39.96 -0.71
CA GLY A 262 -27.64 -40.42 0.23
C GLY A 262 -27.27 -41.85 0.57
N GLY A 263 -26.77 -42.06 1.79
CA GLY A 263 -26.71 -43.39 2.38
C GLY A 263 -28.13 -43.89 2.52
N GLY A 264 -28.53 -44.80 1.63
CA GLY A 264 -29.67 -45.66 1.86
C GLY A 264 -29.36 -46.58 3.05
N PHE A 265 -30.38 -46.71 3.88
CA PHE A 265 -30.62 -47.62 5.00
C PHE A 265 -29.77 -48.90 5.06
#